data_AF-A0A950UFC5-F1
#
_entry.id   AF-A0A950UFC5-F1
#
_cell.length_a   1.000
_cell.length_b   1.000
_cell.length_c   1.000
_cell.angle_alpha   90.00
_cell.angle_beta   90.00
_cell.angle_gamma   90.00
#
_symmetry.space_group_name_H-M   'P 1'
#
loop_
_entity.id
_entity.type
_entity.pdbx_description
1 polymer ?
#
loop_
_entity_poly.entity_id
_entity_poly.type
_entity_poly.pdbx_seq_one_letter_code
_entity_poly.pdbx_strand_id
1 'polypeptide(L)'
;MSEDFAVYRGESGHAQVIDYRCPHRGAQMHLGWVEGDDIRCVYHGWKFECGGQCIEQPAEEAGFARKVRIGTYPTREYLGLVFAYFGEGAPPPFPPYPAPAAEGLIENQTQFVPCNWLQCFENSMDEVHVAFVHRTGGSHAGIYDLPEIGAEETDWGMLRTGTRGNDVRVSLH
;
A
#
# COMPACT_ATOMS: atom_id res chain seq x y z
N MET A 1 3.38 -9.35 7.38
CA MET A 1 4.68 -8.70 7.67
C MET A 1 4.52 -7.96 8.99
N SER A 2 5.50 -8.04 9.88
CA SER A 2 5.48 -7.37 11.19
C SER A 2 6.60 -6.34 11.24
N GLU A 3 6.62 -5.47 10.23
CA GLU A 3 7.63 -4.45 10.02
C GLU A 3 6.96 -3.08 9.95
N ASP A 4 7.62 -2.09 10.54
CA ASP A 4 7.22 -0.70 10.46
C ASP A 4 8.05 0.01 9.39
N PHE A 5 7.42 0.96 8.70
CA PHE A 5 8.08 1.84 7.74
C PHE A 5 7.72 3.29 8.02
N ALA A 6 8.55 4.22 7.57
CA ALA A 6 8.20 5.63 7.52
C ALA A 6 7.86 6.04 6.09
N VAL A 7 6.79 6.80 5.94
CA VAL A 7 6.36 7.37 4.66
C VAL A 7 6.38 8.88 4.78
N TYR A 8 6.98 9.56 3.81
CA TYR A 8 6.98 11.01 3.75
C TYR A 8 6.81 11.50 2.31
N ARG A 9 6.51 12.79 2.14
CA ARG A 9 6.41 13.45 0.84
C ARG A 9 7.18 14.77 0.87
N GLY A 10 8.05 14.94 -0.11
CA GLY A 10 8.84 16.15 -0.32
C GLY A 10 8.14 17.22 -1.15
N GLU A 11 8.87 18.29 -1.43
CA GLU A 11 8.43 19.39 -2.32
C GLU A 11 8.18 18.95 -3.77
N SER A 12 8.88 17.92 -4.24
CA SER A 12 8.64 17.29 -5.54
C SER A 12 7.26 16.62 -5.64
N GLY A 13 6.60 16.39 -4.49
CA GLY A 13 5.31 15.72 -4.42
C GLY A 13 5.39 14.21 -4.52
N HIS A 14 6.57 13.60 -4.68
CA HIS A 14 6.72 12.15 -4.71
C HIS A 14 6.72 11.55 -3.30
N ALA A 15 5.90 10.53 -3.08
CA ALA A 15 5.95 9.75 -1.84
C ALA A 15 7.24 8.92 -1.77
N GLN A 16 7.82 8.84 -0.58
CA GLN A 16 8.99 8.00 -0.27
C GLN A 16 8.66 7.05 0.87
N VAL A 17 9.03 5.79 0.72
CA VAL A 17 8.96 4.77 1.78
C VAL A 17 10.37 4.38 2.18
N ILE A 18 10.67 4.48 3.48
CA ILE A 18 11.99 4.27 4.05
C ILE A 18 11.92 3.40 5.30
N ASP A 19 13.07 2.92 5.77
CA ASP A 19 13.17 2.25 7.07
C ASP A 19 12.58 3.13 8.18
N TYR A 20 11.85 2.50 9.09
CA TYR A 20 11.24 3.22 10.20
C TYR A 20 12.25 3.81 11.19
N ARG A 21 13.46 3.24 11.28
CA ARG A 21 14.45 3.56 12.31
C ARG A 21 15.69 4.21 11.71
N CYS A 22 16.11 5.33 12.28
CA CYS A 22 17.35 6.00 11.93
C CYS A 22 18.57 5.08 12.20
N PRO A 23 19.51 4.92 11.24
CA PRO A 23 20.68 4.06 11.41
C PRO A 23 21.66 4.54 12.49
N HIS A 24 21.50 5.76 13.02
CA HIS A 24 22.33 6.26 14.11
C HIS A 24 22.01 5.60 15.46
N ARG A 25 20.79 5.82 16.00
CA ARG A 25 20.37 5.33 17.33
C ARG A 25 18.94 4.77 17.35
N GLY A 26 18.39 4.45 16.18
CA GLY A 26 17.09 3.79 16.08
C GLY A 26 15.87 4.67 16.37
N ALA A 27 16.04 6.00 16.36
CA ALA A 27 14.94 6.95 16.46
C ALA A 27 13.95 6.75 15.31
N GLN A 28 12.66 6.92 15.57
CA GLN A 28 11.61 6.68 14.60
C GLN A 28 11.55 7.84 13.59
N MET A 29 11.66 7.53 12.30
CA MET A 29 11.81 8.56 11.26
C MET A 29 10.55 9.39 11.03
N HIS A 30 9.36 8.83 11.31
CA HIS A 30 8.10 9.57 11.21
C HIS A 30 7.98 10.73 12.22
N LEU A 31 8.82 10.76 13.26
CA LEU A 31 8.90 11.88 14.22
C LEU A 31 9.83 13.00 13.74
N GLY A 32 10.54 12.79 12.62
CA GLY A 32 11.38 13.79 11.97
C GLY A 32 10.57 14.84 11.22
N TRP A 33 11.25 15.56 10.33
CA TRP A 33 10.60 16.51 9.41
C TRP A 33 11.27 16.47 8.05
N VAL A 34 10.54 16.98 7.06
CA VAL A 34 10.97 17.05 5.67
C VAL A 34 11.62 18.41 5.40
N GLU A 35 12.74 18.41 4.66
CA GLU A 35 13.43 19.61 4.21
C GLU A 35 13.71 19.49 2.70
N GLY A 36 12.91 20.18 1.88
CA GLY A 36 12.92 19.95 0.43
C GLY A 36 12.34 18.56 0.12
N ASP A 37 13.16 17.69 -0.46
CA ASP A 37 12.82 16.28 -0.72
C ASP A 37 13.47 15.28 0.26
N ASP A 38 14.23 15.80 1.22
CA ASP A 38 15.03 15.01 2.15
C ASP A 38 14.32 14.91 3.50
N ILE A 39 14.67 13.89 4.29
CA ILE A 39 14.12 13.71 5.65
C ILE A 39 15.20 13.89 6.72
N ARG A 40 14.86 14.63 7.78
CA ARG A 40 15.73 14.87 8.92
C ARG A 40 15.24 14.14 10.16
N CYS A 41 16.14 13.38 10.78
CA CYS A 41 15.89 12.70 12.03
C CYS A 41 15.80 13.71 13.20
N VAL A 42 14.75 13.59 14.00
CA VAL A 42 14.49 14.47 15.15
C VAL A 42 15.57 14.41 16.23
N TYR A 43 16.31 13.30 16.33
CA TYR A 43 17.16 13.07 17.50
C TYR A 43 18.45 13.88 17.45
N HIS A 44 19.28 13.65 16.44
CA HIS A 44 20.59 14.33 16.29
C HIS A 44 20.71 15.05 14.94
N GLY A 45 19.59 15.27 14.25
CA GLY A 45 19.54 16.04 13.02
C GLY A 45 20.21 15.37 11.81
N TRP A 46 20.45 14.05 11.83
CA TRP A 46 20.97 13.38 10.63
C TRP A 46 19.95 13.49 9.50
N LYS A 47 20.40 13.95 8.33
CA LYS A 47 19.57 14.18 7.15
C LYS A 47 19.88 13.18 6.06
N PHE A 48 18.83 12.61 5.46
CA PHE A 48 18.91 11.61 4.41
C PHE A 48 18.20 12.11 3.16
N GLU A 49 18.86 12.01 2.02
CA GLU A 49 18.25 12.29 0.72
C GLU A 49 17.35 11.13 0.24
N CYS A 50 16.56 11.37 -0.80
CA CYS A 50 15.62 10.40 -1.39
C CYS A 50 16.24 9.02 -1.68
N GLY A 51 17.51 8.97 -2.10
CA GLY A 51 18.25 7.72 -2.32
C GLY A 51 18.72 7.01 -1.04
N GLY A 52 18.32 7.51 0.13
CA GLY A 52 18.67 7.01 1.45
C GLY A 52 20.07 7.40 1.91
N GLN A 53 20.84 8.13 1.11
CA GLN A 53 22.18 8.57 1.48
C GLN A 53 22.11 9.62 2.60
N CYS A 54 22.85 9.40 3.69
CA CYS A 54 23.05 10.44 4.69
C CYS A 54 23.88 11.57 4.07
N ILE A 55 23.36 12.80 4.11
CA ILE A 55 23.99 13.99 3.53
C ILE A 55 24.43 15.02 4.57
N GLU A 56 23.88 14.96 5.79
CA GLU A 56 24.24 15.86 6.88
C GLU A 56 24.26 15.15 8.23
N GLN A 57 25.27 15.46 9.06
CA GLN A 57 25.44 14.92 10.41
C GLN A 57 25.96 16.06 11.32
N PRO A 58 25.07 16.91 11.88
CA PRO A 58 25.46 18.17 12.52
C PRO A 58 26.51 18.07 13.64
N ALA A 59 26.57 16.93 14.33
CA ALA A 59 27.44 16.70 15.48
C ALA A 59 28.62 15.74 15.17
N GLU A 60 28.81 15.32 13.92
CA GLU A 60 29.82 14.33 13.53
C GLU A 60 30.97 14.95 12.70
N GLU A 61 32.11 14.27 12.66
CA GLU A 61 33.22 14.67 11.81
C GLU A 61 32.86 14.60 10.31
N ALA A 62 33.44 15.53 9.54
CA ALA A 62 33.20 15.62 8.11
C ALA A 62 33.57 14.30 7.38
N GLY A 63 32.66 13.84 6.52
CA GLY A 63 32.90 12.71 5.63
C GLY A 63 32.50 11.34 6.17
N PHE A 64 32.00 11.21 7.40
CA PHE A 64 31.41 9.96 7.87
C PHE A 64 30.06 9.65 7.18
N ALA A 65 29.28 10.68 6.86
CA ALA A 65 27.96 10.58 6.23
C ALA A 65 27.93 9.67 5.00
N ARG A 66 28.96 9.71 4.15
CA ARG A 66 29.07 8.87 2.92
C ARG A 66 29.04 7.36 3.16
N LYS A 67 29.27 6.92 4.39
CA LYS A 67 29.25 5.51 4.81
C LYS A 67 27.89 5.07 5.37
N VAL A 68 26.96 6.01 5.53
CA VAL A 68 25.68 5.79 6.18
C VAL A 68 24.57 5.90 5.15
N ARG A 69 23.70 4.89 5.12
CA ARG A 69 22.44 4.92 4.39
C ARG A 69 21.30 4.49 5.31
N ILE A 70 20.12 5.00 5.02
CA ILE A 70 18.84 4.44 5.47
C ILE A 70 18.24 3.62 4.32
N GLY A 71 17.56 2.52 4.62
CA GLY A 71 16.86 1.73 3.62
C GLY A 71 15.76 2.56 2.97
N THR A 72 15.64 2.43 1.65
CA THR A 72 14.59 3.05 0.84
C THR A 72 13.98 1.99 -0.07
N TYR A 73 12.69 2.15 -0.34
CA TYR A 73 11.91 1.16 -1.08
C TYR A 73 11.36 1.78 -2.35
N PRO A 74 11.53 1.13 -3.52
CA PRO A 74 10.93 1.61 -4.77
C PRO A 74 9.44 1.86 -4.57
N THR A 75 9.05 3.12 -4.76
CA THR A 75 7.72 3.61 -4.43
C THR A 75 7.02 4.07 -5.70
N ARG A 76 5.72 3.74 -5.83
CA ARG A 76 4.87 4.18 -6.93
C ARG A 76 3.53 4.65 -6.39
N GLU A 77 3.06 5.76 -6.93
CA GLU A 77 1.70 6.23 -6.69
C GLU A 77 0.77 5.81 -7.83
N TYR A 78 -0.39 5.25 -7.49
CA TYR A 78 -1.40 4.86 -8.47
C TYR A 78 -2.78 4.93 -7.82
N LEU A 79 -3.73 5.61 -8.47
CA LEU A 79 -5.11 5.83 -7.99
C LEU A 79 -5.20 6.31 -6.53
N GLY A 80 -4.29 7.20 -6.12
CA GLY A 80 -4.28 7.78 -4.76
C GLY A 80 -3.74 6.86 -3.67
N LEU A 81 -3.20 5.69 -4.03
CA LEU A 81 -2.50 4.77 -3.14
C LEU A 81 -0.98 4.85 -3.34
N VAL A 82 -0.23 4.57 -2.27
CA VAL A 82 1.24 4.46 -2.28
C VAL A 82 1.61 2.98 -2.22
N PHE A 83 2.27 2.49 -3.28
CA PHE A 83 2.78 1.13 -3.38
C PHE A 83 4.29 1.14 -3.13
N ALA A 84 4.79 0.17 -2.38
CA ALA A 84 6.22 -0.04 -2.16
C ALA A 84 6.59 -1.49 -2.46
N TYR A 85 7.77 -1.67 -3.06
CA TYR A 85 8.35 -3.00 -3.28
C TYR A 85 9.40 -3.30 -2.20
N PHE A 86 9.16 -4.35 -1.44
CA PHE A 86 10.02 -4.80 -0.33
C PHE A 86 10.89 -6.01 -0.68
N GLY A 87 10.79 -6.53 -1.91
CA GLY A 87 11.58 -7.68 -2.35
C GLY A 87 13.00 -7.30 -2.74
N GLU A 88 13.82 -8.31 -3.02
CA GLU A 88 15.18 -8.09 -3.51
C GLU A 88 15.19 -7.72 -5.01
N GLY A 89 16.23 -6.98 -5.43
CA GLY A 89 16.46 -6.63 -6.83
C GLY A 89 15.52 -5.56 -7.38
N ALA A 90 15.34 -5.57 -8.70
CA ALA A 90 14.42 -4.64 -9.35
C ALA A 90 12.96 -5.06 -9.09
N PRO A 91 12.04 -4.12 -8.84
CA PRO A 91 10.62 -4.42 -8.76
C PRO A 91 10.15 -5.13 -10.03
N PRO A 92 9.23 -6.11 -9.92
CA PRO A 92 8.56 -6.65 -11.10
C PRO A 92 7.76 -5.55 -11.81
N PRO A 93 7.31 -5.79 -13.06
CA PRO A 93 6.35 -4.91 -13.70
C PRO A 93 5.17 -4.64 -12.77
N PHE A 94 4.80 -3.37 -12.64
CA PHE A 94 3.65 -3.00 -11.83
C PHE A 94 2.40 -3.70 -12.38
N PRO A 95 1.56 -4.32 -11.53
CA PRO A 95 0.37 -5.02 -12.00
C PRO A 95 -0.50 -4.11 -12.88
N PRO A 96 -1.10 -4.63 -13.97
CA PRO A 96 -1.90 -3.84 -14.89
C PRO A 96 -3.29 -3.57 -14.31
N TYR A 97 -3.35 -2.97 -13.12
CA TYR A 97 -4.60 -2.55 -12.50
C TYR A 97 -5.39 -1.67 -13.48
N PRO A 98 -6.70 -1.93 -13.67
CA PRO A 98 -7.48 -1.17 -14.64
C PRO A 98 -7.64 0.27 -14.19
N ALA A 99 -7.45 1.19 -15.14
CA ALA A 99 -7.81 2.58 -14.93
C ALA A 99 -9.35 2.72 -14.90
N PRO A 100 -9.90 3.72 -14.18
CA PRO A 100 -11.33 4.03 -14.23
C PRO A 100 -11.80 4.20 -15.68
N ALA A 101 -12.89 3.51 -16.05
CA ALA A 101 -13.42 3.52 -17.41
C ALA A 101 -14.20 4.80 -17.77
N ALA A 102 -14.49 5.65 -16.79
CA ALA A 102 -15.23 6.89 -16.95
C ALA A 102 -14.74 7.95 -15.95
N GLU A 103 -15.08 9.22 -16.22
CA GLU A 103 -14.90 10.30 -15.24
C GLU A 103 -15.69 9.98 -13.96
N GLY A 104 -15.06 10.21 -12.80
CA GLY A 104 -15.66 9.89 -11.51
C GLY A 104 -14.73 10.24 -10.35
N LEU A 105 -15.18 9.85 -9.15
CA LEU A 105 -14.41 9.98 -7.92
C LEU A 105 -13.68 8.66 -7.64
N ILE A 106 -12.39 8.74 -7.32
CA ILE A 106 -11.65 7.64 -6.71
C ILE A 106 -11.77 7.79 -5.21
N GLU A 107 -12.36 6.81 -4.54
CA GLU A 107 -12.44 6.75 -3.09
C GLU A 107 -11.53 5.62 -2.57
N ASN A 108 -10.58 5.98 -1.72
CA ASN A 108 -9.70 5.02 -1.05
C ASN A 108 -10.10 4.92 0.42
N GLN A 109 -10.45 3.71 0.85
CA GLN A 109 -10.80 3.43 2.25
C GLN A 109 -9.79 2.45 2.85
N THR A 110 -9.48 2.63 4.14
CA THR A 110 -8.65 1.70 4.90
C THR A 110 -9.42 1.24 6.12
N GLN A 111 -9.32 -0.05 6.43
CA GLN A 111 -9.93 -0.64 7.63
C GLN A 111 -8.97 -1.64 8.26
N PHE A 112 -8.95 -1.65 9.59
CA PHE A 112 -8.27 -2.71 10.33
C PHE A 112 -9.24 -3.86 10.53
N VAL A 113 -8.94 -5.01 9.93
CA VAL A 113 -9.67 -6.26 10.14
C VAL A 113 -8.76 -7.19 10.94
N PRO A 114 -9.16 -7.69 12.11
CA PRO A 114 -8.31 -8.50 12.99
C PRO A 114 -8.20 -9.96 12.50
N CYS A 115 -7.91 -10.17 11.22
CA CYS A 115 -7.60 -11.46 10.63
C CYS A 115 -6.44 -11.33 9.64
N ASN A 116 -5.91 -12.45 9.18
CA ASN A 116 -4.86 -12.43 8.15
C ASN A 116 -5.47 -12.00 6.80
N TRP A 117 -4.67 -11.31 5.98
CA TRP A 117 -5.11 -10.76 4.69
C TRP A 117 -5.73 -11.81 3.78
N LEU A 118 -5.27 -13.07 3.87
CA LEU A 118 -5.78 -14.17 3.06
C LEU A 118 -7.26 -14.42 3.33
N GLN A 119 -7.72 -14.32 4.57
CA GLN A 119 -9.13 -14.46 4.91
C GLN A 119 -9.97 -13.32 4.34
N CYS A 120 -9.45 -12.09 4.32
CA CYS A 120 -10.13 -10.96 3.65
C CYS A 120 -10.22 -11.19 2.13
N PHE A 121 -9.15 -11.72 1.54
CA PHE A 121 -9.11 -12.05 0.12
C PHE A 121 -10.11 -13.16 -0.23
N GLU A 122 -10.07 -14.29 0.48
CA GLU A 122 -11.04 -15.39 0.32
C GLU A 122 -12.49 -14.93 0.52
N ASN A 123 -12.75 -14.11 1.54
CA ASN A 123 -14.08 -13.55 1.75
C ASN A 123 -14.56 -12.70 0.56
N SER A 124 -13.66 -11.93 -0.05
CA SER A 124 -14.00 -11.11 -1.23
C SER A 124 -14.32 -11.96 -2.45
N MET A 125 -13.71 -13.15 -2.55
CA MET A 125 -13.92 -14.10 -3.64
C MET A 125 -15.19 -14.95 -3.47
N ASP A 126 -15.71 -15.11 -2.25
CA ASP A 126 -16.91 -15.91 -1.97
C ASP A 126 -18.21 -15.10 -2.17
N GLU A 127 -19.09 -15.50 -3.08
CA GLU A 127 -20.43 -14.90 -3.21
C GLU A 127 -21.51 -15.61 -2.39
N VAL A 128 -21.22 -16.80 -1.86
CA VAL A 128 -22.19 -17.55 -1.05
C VAL A 128 -22.49 -16.81 0.23
N HIS A 129 -21.47 -16.26 0.92
CA HIS A 129 -21.68 -15.55 2.18
C HIS A 129 -22.64 -14.36 2.05
N VAL A 130 -22.84 -13.80 0.85
CA VAL A 130 -23.74 -12.68 0.63
C VAL A 130 -25.17 -13.02 1.04
N ALA A 131 -25.64 -14.24 0.77
CA ALA A 131 -26.99 -14.67 1.13
C ALA A 131 -27.19 -14.86 2.65
N PHE A 132 -26.11 -14.97 3.42
CA PHE A 132 -26.14 -15.31 4.85
C PHE A 132 -25.71 -14.13 5.74
N VAL A 133 -24.51 -13.59 5.50
CA VAL A 133 -23.88 -12.56 6.34
C VAL A 133 -24.49 -11.18 6.09
N HIS A 134 -24.80 -10.86 4.82
CA HIS A 134 -25.39 -9.56 4.45
C HIS A 134 -26.92 -9.59 4.46
N ARG A 135 -27.53 -10.66 5.00
CA ARG A 135 -28.98 -10.91 4.94
C ARG A 135 -29.81 -9.76 5.51
N THR A 136 -29.36 -9.13 6.58
CA THR A 136 -30.13 -8.13 7.33
C THR A 136 -29.55 -6.72 7.28
N GLY A 137 -28.54 -6.44 6.46
CA GLY A 137 -27.91 -5.12 6.41
C GLY A 137 -26.80 -4.97 5.36
N GLY A 138 -26.37 -3.72 5.16
CA GLY A 138 -25.36 -3.37 4.16
C GLY A 138 -25.94 -3.10 2.78
N SER A 139 -25.06 -2.88 1.79
CA SER A 139 -25.44 -2.64 0.39
C SER A 139 -26.00 -3.87 -0.34
N HIS A 140 -26.01 -5.04 0.32
CA HIS A 140 -26.45 -6.33 -0.21
C HIS A 140 -27.66 -6.93 0.54
N ALA A 141 -28.34 -6.13 1.36
CA ALA A 141 -29.52 -6.57 2.07
C ALA A 141 -30.63 -7.06 1.12
N GLY A 142 -31.29 -8.17 1.47
CA GLY A 142 -32.38 -8.73 0.68
C GLY A 142 -31.97 -9.72 -0.42
N ILE A 143 -30.68 -10.02 -0.56
CA ILE A 143 -30.19 -11.12 -1.41
C ILE A 143 -30.24 -12.42 -0.61
N TYR A 144 -31.09 -13.36 -1.02
CA TYR A 144 -31.25 -14.66 -0.34
C TYR A 144 -30.88 -15.86 -1.21
N ASP A 145 -30.85 -15.66 -2.53
CA ASP A 145 -30.58 -16.73 -3.48
C ASP A 145 -29.08 -17.02 -3.58
N LEU A 146 -28.76 -18.30 -3.68
CA LEU A 146 -27.40 -18.77 -3.90
C LEU A 146 -27.00 -18.48 -5.36
N PRO A 147 -25.79 -17.95 -5.59
CA PRO A 147 -25.29 -17.69 -6.93
C PRO A 147 -24.67 -18.94 -7.55
N GLU A 148 -24.71 -19.02 -8.88
CA GLU A 148 -23.71 -19.79 -9.63
C GLU A 148 -22.42 -18.97 -9.69
N ILE A 149 -21.31 -19.56 -9.24
CA ILE A 149 -20.01 -18.87 -9.16
C ILE A 149 -19.15 -19.29 -10.35
N GLY A 150 -18.66 -18.29 -11.09
CA GLY A 150 -17.63 -18.46 -12.11
C GLY A 150 -16.37 -17.68 -11.74
N ALA A 151 -15.23 -18.13 -12.28
CA ALA A 151 -13.95 -17.46 -12.14
C ALA A 151 -13.15 -17.60 -13.44
N GLU A 152 -12.48 -16.52 -13.81
CA GLU A 152 -11.59 -16.43 -14.97
C GLU A 152 -10.28 -15.77 -14.53
N GLU A 153 -9.15 -16.37 -14.89
CA GLU A 153 -7.84 -15.75 -14.69
C GLU A 153 -7.60 -14.69 -15.76
N THR A 154 -7.12 -13.52 -15.36
CA THR A 154 -6.82 -12.39 -16.25
C THR A 154 -5.36 -11.97 -16.09
N ASP A 155 -4.86 -11.12 -17.00
CA ASP A 155 -3.50 -10.57 -16.93
C ASP A 155 -3.22 -9.75 -15.65
N TRP A 156 -4.26 -9.38 -14.90
CA TRP A 156 -4.17 -8.57 -13.68
C TRP A 156 -4.70 -9.27 -12.42
N GLY A 157 -5.09 -10.55 -12.50
CA GLY A 157 -5.60 -11.29 -11.35
C GLY A 157 -6.73 -12.24 -11.70
N MET A 158 -7.84 -12.16 -10.97
CA MET A 158 -9.00 -13.01 -11.18
C MET A 158 -10.28 -12.18 -11.33
N LEU A 159 -11.02 -12.46 -12.39
CA LEU A 159 -12.37 -11.97 -12.58
C LEU A 159 -13.35 -13.01 -12.07
N ARG A 160 -14.16 -12.64 -11.09
CA ARG A 160 -15.16 -13.53 -10.49
C ARG A 160 -16.56 -13.09 -10.89
N THR A 161 -17.41 -14.04 -11.25
CA THR A 161 -18.82 -13.82 -11.56
C THR A 161 -19.72 -14.53 -10.55
N GLY A 162 -20.78 -13.84 -10.12
CA GLY A 162 -21.86 -14.42 -9.33
C GLY A 162 -23.17 -14.19 -10.05
N THR A 163 -23.80 -15.26 -10.52
CA THR A 163 -25.02 -15.20 -11.33
C THR A 163 -26.23 -15.65 -10.51
N ARG A 164 -27.29 -14.83 -10.48
CA ARG A 164 -28.58 -15.12 -9.83
C ARG A 164 -29.70 -14.86 -10.83
N GLY A 165 -30.24 -15.92 -11.43
CA GLY A 165 -31.19 -15.78 -12.54
C GLY A 165 -30.56 -15.03 -13.72
N ASN A 166 -31.10 -13.87 -14.08
CA ASN A 166 -30.56 -13.02 -15.16
C ASN A 166 -29.56 -11.96 -14.68
N ASP A 167 -29.38 -11.80 -13.37
CA ASP A 167 -28.47 -10.80 -12.81
C ASP A 167 -27.06 -11.39 -12.67
N VAL A 168 -26.09 -10.75 -13.31
CA VAL A 168 -24.68 -11.13 -13.26
C VAL A 168 -23.90 -10.04 -12.56
N ARG A 169 -23.28 -10.39 -11.43
CA ARG A 169 -22.33 -9.52 -10.74
C ARG A 169 -20.91 -9.92 -11.10
N VAL A 170 -20.15 -8.97 -11.60
CA VAL A 170 -18.73 -9.11 -11.89
C VAL A 170 -17.92 -8.40 -10.81
N SER A 171 -16.88 -9.03 -10.29
CA SER A 171 -15.95 -8.42 -9.34
C SER A 171 -14.52 -8.76 -9.74
N LEU A 172 -13.66 -7.75 -9.67
CA LEU A 172 -12.26 -7.85 -10.06
C LEU A 172 -11.39 -7.89 -8.81
N HIS A 173 -10.49 -8.87 -8.74
CA HIS A 173 -9.60 -9.10 -7.61
C HIS A 173 -8.18 -9.37 -8.08
#